data_AF-A0A1Q7GGR8-F1
#
_entry.id   AF-A0A1Q7GGR8-F1
#
_cell.length_a   1.000
_cell.length_b   1.000
_cell.length_c   1.000
_cell.angle_alpha   90.00
_cell.angle_beta   90.00
_cell.angle_gamma   90.00
#
_symmetry.space_group_name_H-M   'P 1'
#
loop_
_entity.id
_entity.type
_entity.pdbx_description
1 polymer ?
#
loop_
_entity_poly.entity_id
_entity_poly.type
_entity_poly.pdbx_seq_one_letter_code
_entity_poly.pdbx_strand_id
1 'polypeptide(L)'
;MKSGSTRILIGVIMATLACLLGVAFARGQAAQTAPAGQAQRPQMAEEVFTNVQVLKGIPVDEFMDTMGMFAASLSLNCIDCHVAESVDKWERFADETPLKRTARTMVQMVTAINKQNFKGVRSVTCYTCHRGDLRPKVVPSLVVQYSAPVEDPNEVDIPPNAKGPSPDEVFNKYVQALGGAQRLASLTSFSAKGAFIGFETEQTKVAMDLLAKAPAQRTMIVHTRLGDSTRVYDGRAAWVAAPDKPLPLMTLTGGNLEGAKIDAIVSFPAQIKQAFAQWRVGATAIDDKEVVVLQGTNPRQPPVNFYFDGSGLLIRVVRLVDTAVGRVPTQIDYSDYREVAGVKMPFHWTTTWTDGQATVDLTEVQPNVTIDAARFARPAPAPRPN
;
A
#
# COMPACT_ATOMS: atom_id res chain seq x y z
N MET A 1 16.69 -88.97 -25.70
CA MET A 1 18.04 -89.53 -26.01
C MET A 1 19.00 -88.37 -26.26
N LYS A 2 20.28 -88.48 -25.85
CA LYS A 2 21.49 -87.73 -26.31
C LYS A 2 21.37 -86.19 -26.47
N SER A 3 21.94 -85.33 -25.61
CA SER A 3 23.38 -84.93 -25.49
C SER A 3 24.00 -84.32 -26.78
N GLY A 4 24.66 -83.14 -26.78
CA GLY A 4 24.81 -82.10 -25.73
C GLY A 4 26.00 -81.11 -25.95
N SER A 5 25.92 -79.92 -25.35
CA SER A 5 27.00 -78.98 -24.93
C SER A 5 28.09 -78.41 -25.90
N THR A 6 27.97 -77.10 -26.20
CA THR A 6 29.04 -76.03 -26.16
C THR A 6 28.30 -74.67 -26.13
N ARG A 7 28.53 -73.68 -25.24
CA ARG A 7 29.70 -72.83 -24.87
C ARG A 7 30.21 -71.95 -26.04
N ILE A 8 30.47 -70.62 -25.94
CA ILE A 8 30.42 -69.61 -24.85
C ILE A 8 30.23 -68.15 -25.44
N LEU A 9 30.04 -67.10 -24.60
CA LEU A 9 29.86 -65.65 -24.90
C LEU A 9 31.08 -64.97 -25.62
N ILE A 10 31.10 -63.71 -26.12
CA ILE A 10 30.32 -62.43 -25.99
C ILE A 10 30.55 -61.56 -27.28
N GLY A 11 29.93 -60.41 -27.63
CA GLY A 11 28.75 -59.63 -27.16
C GLY A 11 28.92 -58.08 -27.29
N VAL A 12 27.83 -57.32 -27.58
CA VAL A 12 27.71 -55.81 -27.69
C VAL A 12 28.56 -55.16 -28.83
N ILE A 13 28.42 -53.93 -29.40
CA ILE A 13 27.64 -52.65 -29.30
C ILE A 13 27.27 -52.22 -30.78
N MET A 14 26.10 -51.74 -31.27
CA MET A 14 25.07 -50.69 -30.95
C MET A 14 25.28 -49.27 -31.56
N ALA A 15 24.41 -48.80 -32.50
CA ALA A 15 24.11 -47.36 -32.79
C ALA A 15 23.05 -47.06 -33.92
N THR A 16 21.94 -46.35 -33.60
CA THR A 16 21.21 -45.29 -34.41
C THR A 16 20.56 -45.63 -35.80
N LEU A 17 19.54 -44.95 -36.39
CA LEU A 17 18.66 -43.80 -36.04
C LEU A 17 17.32 -43.79 -36.89
N ALA A 18 16.26 -43.13 -36.38
CA ALA A 18 15.16 -42.38 -37.10
C ALA A 18 14.21 -43.06 -38.14
N CYS A 19 13.01 -42.50 -38.50
CA CYS A 19 11.93 -41.79 -37.78
C CYS A 19 10.65 -41.60 -38.68
N LEU A 20 9.58 -40.98 -38.15
CA LEU A 20 8.28 -40.56 -38.78
C LEU A 20 7.23 -41.70 -39.01
N LEU A 21 5.90 -41.48 -38.96
CA LEU A 21 5.09 -40.24 -38.89
C LEU A 21 3.68 -40.50 -38.27
N GLY A 22 3.12 -39.55 -37.51
CA GLY A 22 1.65 -39.30 -37.48
C GLY A 22 0.82 -39.63 -36.22
N VAL A 23 0.61 -38.65 -35.33
CA VAL A 23 -0.57 -38.54 -34.42
C VAL A 23 -0.94 -37.05 -34.29
N ALA A 24 -2.23 -36.71 -34.24
CA ALA A 24 -2.71 -35.34 -34.14
C ALA A 24 -2.74 -34.82 -32.69
N PHE A 25 -2.33 -33.55 -32.49
CA PHE A 25 -2.39 -32.88 -31.19
C PHE A 25 -3.59 -31.94 -31.09
N ALA A 26 -4.51 -32.22 -30.16
CA ALA A 26 -5.54 -31.26 -29.75
C ALA A 26 -4.89 -30.12 -28.94
N ARG A 27 -5.10 -28.86 -29.36
CA ARG A 27 -4.64 -27.67 -28.63
C ARG A 27 -5.54 -27.38 -27.43
N GLY A 28 -5.36 -28.13 -26.34
CA GLY A 28 -5.83 -27.69 -25.03
C GLY A 28 -5.06 -26.44 -24.60
N GLN A 29 -5.76 -25.32 -24.38
CA GLN A 29 -5.16 -24.11 -23.81
C GLN A 29 -4.94 -24.30 -22.31
N ALA A 30 -3.89 -25.04 -21.96
CA ALA A 30 -3.37 -25.05 -20.60
C ALA A 30 -2.83 -23.65 -20.27
N ALA A 31 -3.61 -22.87 -19.51
CA ALA A 31 -3.15 -21.61 -18.95
C ALA A 31 -1.88 -21.89 -18.13
N GLN A 32 -0.79 -21.21 -18.46
CA GLN A 32 0.48 -21.39 -17.76
C GLN A 32 0.38 -20.80 -16.35
N THR A 33 0.09 -21.65 -15.37
CA THR A 33 0.16 -21.33 -13.95
C THR A 33 1.61 -21.03 -13.57
N ALA A 34 1.97 -19.75 -13.62
CA ALA A 34 3.28 -19.28 -13.18
C ALA A 34 3.53 -19.70 -11.71
N PRO A 35 4.72 -20.21 -11.36
CA PRO A 35 4.97 -20.72 -10.01
C PRO A 35 4.79 -19.65 -8.93
N ALA A 36 3.80 -19.85 -8.06
CA ALA A 36 3.58 -19.03 -6.88
C ALA A 36 4.77 -19.18 -5.91
N GLY A 37 5.70 -18.22 -5.91
CA GLY A 37 6.86 -18.27 -5.02
C GLY A 37 7.90 -17.18 -5.29
N GLN A 38 8.28 -16.95 -6.55
CA GLN A 38 9.29 -15.94 -6.86
C GLN A 38 8.77 -14.52 -6.57
N ALA A 39 9.42 -13.82 -5.64
CA ALA A 39 9.26 -12.38 -5.51
C ALA A 39 9.91 -11.74 -6.75
N GLN A 40 9.10 -11.17 -7.64
CA GLN A 40 9.62 -10.53 -8.84
C GLN A 40 10.45 -9.30 -8.48
N ARG A 41 11.53 -9.06 -9.22
CA ARG A 41 12.33 -7.84 -9.13
C ARG A 41 11.39 -6.63 -9.25
N PRO A 42 11.43 -5.66 -8.31
CA PRO A 42 10.71 -4.41 -8.46
C PRO A 42 10.99 -3.74 -9.81
N GLN A 43 9.94 -3.20 -10.42
CA GLN A 43 10.08 -2.31 -11.58
C GLN A 43 10.80 -1.04 -11.07
N MET A 44 12.01 -0.75 -11.55
CA MET A 44 12.78 0.41 -11.07
C MET A 44 12.42 1.68 -11.85
N ALA A 45 12.52 2.84 -11.20
CA ALA A 45 12.14 4.11 -11.78
C ALA A 45 12.88 4.41 -13.11
N GLU A 46 14.19 4.19 -13.18
CA GLU A 46 14.99 4.41 -14.39
C GLU A 46 14.83 3.33 -15.48
N GLU A 47 14.16 2.21 -15.19
CA GLU A 47 13.80 1.18 -16.18
C GLU A 47 12.48 1.50 -16.89
N VAL A 48 11.68 2.41 -16.32
CA VAL A 48 10.30 2.71 -16.74
C VAL A 48 10.14 4.17 -17.18
N PHE A 49 10.75 5.12 -16.47
CA PHE A 49 10.61 6.55 -16.72
C PHE A 49 11.84 7.13 -17.43
N THR A 50 11.61 7.78 -18.56
CA THR A 50 12.64 8.57 -19.27
C THR A 50 13.08 9.78 -18.44
N ASN A 51 14.35 10.20 -18.57
CA ASN A 51 14.91 11.40 -17.95
C ASN A 51 14.92 11.44 -16.39
N VAL A 52 14.90 10.26 -15.76
CA VAL A 52 15.26 10.11 -14.33
C VAL A 52 16.76 10.38 -14.17
N GLN A 53 17.12 11.37 -13.34
CA GLN A 53 18.51 11.79 -13.14
C GLN A 53 19.03 11.54 -11.72
N VAL A 54 18.28 11.96 -10.69
CA VAL A 54 18.71 11.92 -9.27
C VAL A 54 17.91 10.96 -8.38
N LEU A 55 16.83 10.38 -8.90
CA LEU A 55 15.95 9.43 -8.21
C LEU A 55 16.05 8.04 -8.86
N LYS A 56 17.29 7.52 -8.96
CA LYS A 56 17.60 6.20 -9.53
C LYS A 56 17.77 5.16 -8.44
N GLY A 57 17.54 3.89 -8.78
CA GLY A 57 17.68 2.76 -7.86
C GLY A 57 16.52 2.59 -6.87
N ILE A 58 15.43 3.35 -7.06
CA ILE A 58 14.20 3.21 -6.28
C ILE A 58 13.09 2.55 -7.14
N PRO A 59 12.17 1.78 -6.53
CA PRO A 59 10.99 1.25 -7.21
C PRO A 59 10.08 2.34 -7.81
N VAL A 60 9.29 1.97 -8.81
CA VAL A 60 8.30 2.88 -9.44
C VAL A 60 7.26 3.40 -8.45
N ASP A 61 6.84 2.61 -7.45
CA ASP A 61 5.88 3.09 -6.44
C ASP A 61 6.52 4.12 -5.49
N GLU A 62 7.73 3.88 -4.96
CA GLU A 62 8.47 4.88 -4.17
C GLU A 62 8.76 6.16 -4.98
N PHE A 63 9.00 6.04 -6.30
CA PHE A 63 9.17 7.20 -7.18
C PHE A 63 7.88 8.04 -7.29
N MET A 64 6.71 7.41 -7.40
CA MET A 64 5.43 8.12 -7.41
C MET A 64 5.16 8.78 -6.04
N ASP A 65 5.41 8.08 -4.93
CA ASP A 65 5.33 8.66 -3.58
C ASP A 65 6.29 9.84 -3.41
N THR A 66 7.46 9.80 -4.06
CA THR A 66 8.41 10.92 -4.08
C THR A 66 7.83 12.14 -4.81
N MET A 67 7.00 11.96 -5.84
CA MET A 67 6.26 13.07 -6.47
C MET A 67 5.19 13.63 -5.53
N GLY A 68 4.44 12.76 -4.83
CA GLY A 68 3.49 13.17 -3.78
C GLY A 68 4.16 13.93 -2.64
N MET A 69 5.36 13.52 -2.24
CA MET A 69 6.19 14.22 -1.25
C MET A 69 6.60 15.63 -1.73
N PHE A 70 6.88 15.83 -3.02
CA PHE A 70 7.11 17.17 -3.57
C PHE A 70 5.82 18.00 -3.60
N ALA A 71 4.70 17.42 -4.08
CA ALA A 71 3.40 18.08 -4.14
C ALA A 71 2.98 18.64 -2.75
N ALA A 72 2.97 17.78 -1.74
CA ALA A 72 2.64 18.13 -0.35
C ALA A 72 3.68 19.03 0.32
N SER A 73 4.94 19.05 -0.14
CA SER A 73 5.96 19.97 0.40
C SER A 73 5.80 21.39 -0.11
N LEU A 74 5.51 21.57 -1.41
CA LEU A 74 5.49 22.88 -2.08
C LEU A 74 4.08 23.46 -2.31
N SER A 75 3.01 22.72 -1.97
CA SER A 75 1.61 22.98 -2.35
C SER A 75 1.43 23.17 -3.86
N LEU A 76 1.98 22.23 -4.63
CA LEU A 76 1.89 22.17 -6.09
C LEU A 76 1.20 20.87 -6.53
N ASN A 77 0.53 20.91 -7.68
CA ASN A 77 0.00 19.72 -8.35
C ASN A 77 0.98 19.19 -9.43
N CYS A 78 0.61 18.09 -10.09
CA CYS A 78 1.42 17.45 -11.13
C CYS A 78 1.78 18.38 -12.32
N ILE A 79 0.81 19.14 -12.84
CA ILE A 79 1.00 20.00 -14.02
C ILE A 79 1.56 21.39 -13.69
N ASP A 80 1.72 21.74 -12.42
CA ASP A 80 2.54 22.90 -12.02
C ASP A 80 4.04 22.59 -12.22
N CYS A 81 4.45 21.34 -11.97
CA CYS A 81 5.84 20.88 -12.08
C CYS A 81 6.19 20.28 -13.45
N HIS A 82 5.22 19.67 -14.12
CA HIS A 82 5.34 19.03 -15.44
C HIS A 82 4.65 19.89 -16.52
N VAL A 83 4.48 19.38 -17.75
CA VAL A 83 3.72 20.08 -18.79
C VAL A 83 2.25 19.64 -18.75
N ALA A 84 1.31 20.47 -19.20
CA ALA A 84 -0.12 20.20 -19.09
C ALA A 84 -0.52 18.87 -19.76
N GLU A 85 0.06 18.55 -20.91
CA GLU A 85 -0.21 17.33 -21.68
C GLU A 85 0.29 16.04 -21.02
N SER A 86 0.91 16.13 -19.83
CA SER A 86 1.33 14.95 -19.05
C SER A 86 0.14 14.12 -18.57
N VAL A 87 -1.02 14.74 -18.32
CA VAL A 87 -2.22 14.01 -17.87
C VAL A 87 -2.77 13.06 -18.94
N ASP A 88 -2.60 13.41 -20.22
CA ASP A 88 -3.02 12.58 -21.35
C ASP A 88 -1.93 11.61 -21.83
N LYS A 89 -0.65 12.00 -21.67
CA LYS A 89 0.51 11.33 -22.27
C LYS A 89 1.63 11.17 -21.26
N TRP A 90 1.75 9.97 -20.69
CA TRP A 90 2.69 9.66 -19.62
C TRP A 90 4.16 9.97 -19.98
N GLU A 91 4.51 9.95 -21.27
CA GLU A 91 5.85 10.29 -21.77
C GLU A 91 6.20 11.77 -21.51
N ARG A 92 5.21 12.67 -21.52
CA ARG A 92 5.40 14.12 -21.27
C ARG A 92 5.77 14.41 -19.82
N PHE A 93 5.56 13.46 -18.88
CA PHE A 93 6.15 13.59 -17.54
C PHE A 93 7.70 13.63 -17.57
N ALA A 94 8.36 13.20 -18.66
CA ALA A 94 9.82 13.30 -18.81
C ALA A 94 10.34 14.70 -19.24
N ASP A 95 9.47 15.59 -19.74
CA ASP A 95 9.85 16.89 -20.34
C ASP A 95 10.64 17.82 -19.39
N GLU A 96 11.58 18.60 -19.92
CA GLU A 96 12.48 19.45 -19.14
C GLU A 96 11.86 20.80 -18.71
N THR A 97 11.35 20.90 -17.49
CA THR A 97 10.86 22.17 -16.90
C THR A 97 11.92 22.86 -16.03
N PRO A 98 11.90 24.20 -15.89
CA PRO A 98 12.77 24.91 -14.94
C PRO A 98 12.58 24.44 -13.49
N LEU A 99 11.35 24.07 -13.11
CA LEU A 99 11.04 23.54 -11.77
C LEU A 99 11.69 22.17 -11.54
N LYS A 100 11.66 21.24 -12.53
CA LYS A 100 12.37 19.96 -12.42
C LYS A 100 13.88 20.13 -12.23
N ARG A 101 14.51 21.05 -12.97
CA ARG A 101 15.95 21.35 -12.78
C ARG A 101 16.25 21.87 -11.38
N THR A 102 15.42 22.78 -10.87
CA THR A 102 15.52 23.26 -9.47
C THR A 102 15.30 22.12 -8.46
N ALA A 103 14.29 21.28 -8.66
CA ALA A 103 13.99 20.14 -7.79
C ALA A 103 15.15 19.15 -7.71
N ARG A 104 15.81 18.82 -8.84
CA ARG A 104 17.01 17.96 -8.84
C ARG A 104 18.13 18.52 -7.97
N THR A 105 18.37 19.84 -8.02
CA THR A 105 19.33 20.53 -7.14
C THR A 105 18.90 20.45 -5.66
N MET A 106 17.61 20.59 -5.37
CA MET A 106 17.09 20.48 -3.99
C MET A 106 17.21 19.04 -3.44
N VAL A 107 16.98 18.01 -4.27
CA VAL A 107 17.23 16.60 -3.88
C VAL A 107 18.69 16.42 -3.48
N GLN A 108 19.63 16.84 -4.34
CA GLN A 108 21.06 16.77 -4.05
C GLN A 108 21.43 17.53 -2.76
N MET A 109 20.80 18.69 -2.52
CA MET A 109 21.01 19.49 -1.31
C MET A 109 20.55 18.76 -0.04
N VAL A 110 19.31 18.24 0.01
CA VAL A 110 18.82 17.53 1.22
C VAL A 110 19.57 16.20 1.43
N THR A 111 19.95 15.49 0.36
CA THR A 111 20.81 14.30 0.47
C THR A 111 22.19 14.66 1.05
N ALA A 112 22.80 15.75 0.61
CA ALA A 112 24.09 16.22 1.13
C ALA A 112 24.00 16.62 2.61
N ILE A 113 22.98 17.43 2.98
CA ILE A 113 22.77 17.87 4.37
C ILE A 113 22.60 16.67 5.31
N ASN A 114 21.76 15.71 4.95
CA ASN A 114 21.54 14.49 5.75
C ASN A 114 22.82 13.65 5.87
N LYS A 115 23.54 13.43 4.77
CA LYS A 115 24.79 12.66 4.76
C LYS A 115 25.89 13.31 5.62
N GLN A 116 26.04 14.62 5.54
CA GLN A 116 27.13 15.37 6.21
C GLN A 116 26.85 15.60 7.69
N ASN A 117 25.62 16.00 8.05
CA ASN A 117 25.30 16.50 9.39
C ASN A 117 24.56 15.46 10.26
N PHE A 118 23.78 14.58 9.63
CA PHE A 118 22.90 13.62 10.31
C PHE A 118 23.33 12.15 10.09
N LYS A 119 24.59 11.94 9.67
CA LYS A 119 25.19 10.60 9.42
C LYS A 119 24.42 9.75 8.39
N GLY A 120 23.67 10.40 7.49
CA GLY A 120 22.79 9.74 6.52
C GLY A 120 21.37 9.46 7.03
N VAL A 121 21.06 9.74 8.30
CA VAL A 121 19.67 9.77 8.78
C VAL A 121 18.95 10.94 8.08
N ARG A 122 17.76 10.66 7.53
CA ARG A 122 16.95 11.64 6.78
C ARG A 122 16.15 12.52 7.75
N SER A 123 16.86 13.41 8.45
CA SER A 123 16.31 14.39 9.40
C SER A 123 15.84 15.70 8.73
N VAL A 124 16.43 16.06 7.60
CA VAL A 124 16.02 17.19 6.75
C VAL A 124 15.30 16.66 5.52
N THR A 125 14.14 17.23 5.20
CA THR A 125 13.28 16.87 4.07
C THR A 125 12.86 18.12 3.29
N CYS A 126 12.21 17.95 2.14
CA CYS A 126 11.57 19.07 1.45
C CYS A 126 10.58 19.80 2.38
N TYR A 127 9.78 19.06 3.16
CA TYR A 127 8.80 19.62 4.10
C TYR A 127 9.44 20.39 5.27
N THR A 128 10.60 19.97 5.81
CA THR A 128 11.25 20.73 6.90
C THR A 128 11.64 22.16 6.52
N CYS A 129 11.88 22.41 5.22
CA CYS A 129 12.21 23.74 4.71
C CYS A 129 10.98 24.46 4.13
N HIS A 130 10.14 23.76 3.37
CA HIS A 130 9.01 24.36 2.67
C HIS A 130 7.73 24.47 3.50
N ARG A 131 7.39 23.46 4.32
CA ARG A 131 6.18 23.43 5.16
C ARG A 131 4.85 23.78 4.44
N GLY A 132 4.72 23.41 3.16
CA GLY A 132 3.57 23.75 2.32
C GLY A 132 3.69 25.07 1.54
N ASP A 133 4.79 25.82 1.68
CA ASP A 133 5.09 26.97 0.83
C ASP A 133 5.94 26.59 -0.39
N LEU A 134 5.61 27.16 -1.55
CA LEU A 134 6.42 27.09 -2.77
C LEU A 134 7.87 27.57 -2.57
N ARG A 135 8.12 28.44 -1.59
CA ARG A 135 9.46 28.91 -1.20
C ARG A 135 9.59 29.00 0.33
N PRO A 136 10.64 28.43 0.95
CA PRO A 136 10.89 28.55 2.39
C PRO A 136 10.86 30.00 2.88
N LYS A 137 10.19 30.26 4.00
CA LYS A 137 10.20 31.57 4.65
C LYS A 137 11.52 31.76 5.40
N VAL A 138 12.22 32.86 5.12
CA VAL A 138 13.47 33.24 5.81
C VAL A 138 13.28 34.28 6.92
N VAL A 139 12.03 34.66 7.20
CA VAL A 139 11.64 35.59 8.28
C VAL A 139 10.49 34.94 9.07
N PRO A 140 10.52 34.93 10.42
CA PRO A 140 9.42 34.42 11.24
C PRO A 140 8.11 35.18 11.01
N SER A 141 6.98 34.49 11.12
CA SER A 141 5.65 35.11 11.10
C SER A 141 5.19 35.44 12.52
N LEU A 142 5.01 36.73 12.81
CA LEU A 142 4.43 37.17 14.09
C LEU A 142 2.99 36.65 14.29
N VAL A 143 2.24 36.44 13.20
CA VAL A 143 0.90 35.82 13.29
C VAL A 143 1.00 34.39 13.83
N VAL A 144 1.97 33.59 13.35
CA VAL A 144 2.21 32.23 13.86
C VAL A 144 2.73 32.27 15.30
N GLN A 145 3.58 33.23 15.65
CA GLN A 145 4.14 33.39 17.00
C GLN A 145 3.10 33.76 18.07
N TYR A 146 2.05 34.49 17.70
CA TYR A 146 1.01 34.96 18.62
C TYR A 146 -0.37 34.29 18.42
N SER A 147 -0.48 33.29 17.55
CA SER A 147 -1.67 32.43 17.46
C SER A 147 -1.63 31.33 18.53
N ALA A 148 -2.79 30.71 18.80
CA ALA A 148 -2.81 29.42 19.44
C ALA A 148 -2.04 28.38 18.58
N PRO A 149 -1.28 27.46 19.19
CA PRO A 149 -0.68 26.34 18.47
C PRO A 149 -1.76 25.52 17.75
N VAL A 150 -1.49 25.13 16.50
CA VAL A 150 -2.27 24.12 15.80
C VAL A 150 -1.68 22.76 16.16
N GLU A 151 -2.42 21.96 16.91
CA GLU A 151 -2.06 20.57 17.23
C GLU A 151 -2.50 19.65 16.08
N ASP A 152 -1.57 18.88 15.52
CA ASP A 152 -1.89 17.81 14.57
C ASP A 152 -1.97 16.47 15.33
N PRO A 153 -3.15 15.81 15.41
CA PRO A 153 -3.29 14.51 16.07
C PRO A 153 -2.48 13.40 15.38
N ASN A 154 -1.99 13.63 14.17
CA ASN A 154 -1.24 12.68 13.37
C ASN A 154 0.29 12.81 13.55
N GLU A 155 0.76 13.65 14.49
CA GLU A 155 2.18 13.80 14.80
C GLU A 155 2.89 12.46 15.09
N VAL A 156 4.13 12.35 14.63
CA VAL A 156 4.87 11.07 14.62
C VAL A 156 5.38 10.71 16.01
N ASP A 157 5.84 11.72 16.76
CA ASP A 157 6.36 11.57 18.12
C ASP A 157 5.25 11.77 19.16
N ILE A 158 4.46 10.72 19.40
CA ILE A 158 3.37 10.78 20.39
C ILE A 158 3.93 10.87 21.82
N PRO A 159 3.46 11.84 22.65
CA PRO A 159 3.79 11.92 24.07
C PRO A 159 3.42 10.61 24.82
N PRO A 160 4.34 10.00 25.60
CA PRO A 160 4.03 8.79 26.35
C PRO A 160 3.00 9.04 27.45
N ASN A 161 1.82 8.42 27.35
CA ASN A 161 0.80 8.54 28.40
C ASN A 161 1.10 7.59 29.56
N ALA A 162 2.05 7.96 30.41
CA ALA A 162 2.51 7.16 31.56
C ALA A 162 1.48 6.98 32.69
N LYS A 163 0.28 7.57 32.56
CA LYS A 163 -0.88 7.37 33.45
C LYS A 163 -2.08 6.75 32.72
N GLY A 164 -1.95 6.47 31.43
CA GLY A 164 -2.99 5.87 30.60
C GLY A 164 -3.06 4.36 30.73
N PRO A 165 -3.98 3.71 29.99
CA PRO A 165 -4.07 2.26 29.92
C PRO A 165 -2.81 1.65 29.29
N SER A 166 -2.49 0.41 29.63
CA SER A 166 -1.50 -0.40 28.92
C SER A 166 -1.99 -0.76 27.50
N PRO A 167 -1.08 -1.13 26.56
CA PRO A 167 -1.49 -1.57 25.22
C PRO A 167 -2.48 -2.75 25.28
N ASP A 168 -2.31 -3.64 26.25
CA ASP A 168 -3.14 -4.81 26.45
C ASP A 168 -4.56 -4.45 26.88
N GLU A 169 -4.74 -3.45 27.74
CA GLU A 169 -6.07 -2.96 28.12
C GLU A 169 -6.79 -2.30 26.94
N VAL A 170 -6.09 -1.54 26.10
CA VAL A 170 -6.66 -0.93 24.88
C VAL A 170 -7.06 -2.01 23.87
N PHE A 171 -6.19 -2.99 23.60
CA PHE A 171 -6.52 -4.11 22.72
C PHE A 171 -7.68 -4.95 23.26
N ASN A 172 -7.74 -5.22 24.57
CA ASN A 172 -8.84 -5.93 25.19
C ASN A 172 -10.16 -5.15 25.07
N LYS A 173 -10.14 -3.83 25.33
CA LYS A 173 -11.32 -2.96 25.14
C LYS A 173 -11.81 -2.99 23.69
N TYR A 174 -10.90 -2.87 22.72
CA TYR A 174 -11.23 -2.92 21.29
C TYR A 174 -11.81 -4.26 20.85
N VAL A 175 -11.17 -5.38 21.23
CA VAL A 175 -11.67 -6.73 20.95
C VAL A 175 -13.08 -6.95 21.53
N GLN A 176 -13.37 -6.43 22.73
CA GLN A 176 -14.72 -6.48 23.30
C GLN A 176 -15.70 -5.55 22.58
N ALA A 177 -15.30 -4.31 22.26
CA ALA A 177 -16.14 -3.34 21.54
C ALA A 177 -16.59 -3.83 20.15
N LEU A 178 -15.76 -4.66 19.51
CA LEU A 178 -16.04 -5.35 18.24
C LEU A 178 -16.90 -6.62 18.37
N GLY A 179 -17.16 -7.16 19.57
CA GLY A 179 -17.98 -8.37 19.78
C GLY A 179 -17.29 -9.55 20.46
N GLY A 180 -16.05 -9.40 20.91
CA GLY A 180 -15.31 -10.38 21.72
C GLY A 180 -14.52 -11.42 20.91
N ALA A 181 -13.40 -11.87 21.49
CA ALA A 181 -12.38 -12.66 20.79
C ALA A 181 -12.91 -13.91 20.06
N GLN A 182 -13.89 -14.62 20.63
CA GLN A 182 -14.49 -15.81 20.01
C GLN A 182 -15.24 -15.48 18.71
N ARG A 183 -15.97 -14.35 18.67
CA ARG A 183 -16.68 -13.92 17.45
C ARG A 183 -15.69 -13.46 16.38
N LEU A 184 -14.68 -12.67 16.77
CA LEU A 184 -13.61 -12.24 15.85
C LEU A 184 -12.85 -13.42 15.25
N ALA A 185 -12.53 -14.45 16.05
CA ALA A 185 -11.88 -15.67 15.58
C ALA A 185 -12.78 -16.51 14.64
N SER A 186 -14.10 -16.33 14.69
CA SER A 186 -15.05 -17.00 13.79
C SER A 186 -15.22 -16.30 12.44
N LEU A 187 -14.73 -15.05 12.27
CA LEU A 187 -14.77 -14.32 11.01
C LEU A 187 -13.50 -14.61 10.20
N THR A 188 -13.58 -15.59 9.30
CA THR A 188 -12.44 -16.12 8.52
C THR A 188 -12.32 -15.55 7.11
N SER A 189 -13.41 -14.96 6.59
CA SER A 189 -13.47 -14.28 5.30
C SER A 189 -14.68 -13.34 5.25
N PHE A 190 -14.69 -12.43 4.29
CA PHE A 190 -15.93 -11.78 3.84
C PHE A 190 -15.82 -11.32 2.38
N SER A 191 -16.98 -11.26 1.73
CA SER A 191 -17.18 -10.51 0.49
C SER A 191 -18.09 -9.34 0.79
N ALA A 192 -17.71 -8.15 0.40
CA ALA A 192 -18.47 -6.93 0.61
C ALA A 192 -18.66 -6.19 -0.71
N LYS A 193 -19.75 -5.44 -0.81
CA LYS A 193 -20.05 -4.54 -1.91
C LYS A 193 -20.35 -3.16 -1.36
N GLY A 194 -20.08 -2.16 -2.18
CA GLY A 194 -20.31 -0.79 -1.81
C GLY A 194 -20.17 0.14 -2.99
N ALA A 195 -19.94 1.40 -2.65
CA ALA A 195 -19.56 2.44 -3.59
C ALA A 195 -18.22 3.05 -3.20
N PHE A 196 -17.52 3.57 -4.20
CA PHE A 196 -16.26 4.29 -4.08
C PHE A 196 -16.42 5.68 -4.70
N ILE A 197 -15.83 6.69 -4.05
CA ILE A 197 -15.67 8.06 -4.58
C ILE A 197 -14.20 8.42 -4.35
N GLY A 198 -13.49 8.94 -5.35
CA GLY A 198 -12.16 9.49 -5.13
C GLY A 198 -11.49 10.03 -6.38
N PHE A 199 -10.18 10.28 -6.28
CA PHE A 199 -9.39 10.81 -7.39
C PHE A 199 -9.45 9.93 -8.66
N GLU A 200 -9.27 8.60 -8.51
CA GLU A 200 -9.30 7.63 -9.62
C GLU A 200 -10.71 7.40 -10.22
N THR A 201 -11.73 8.12 -9.73
CA THR A 201 -13.09 8.10 -10.29
C THR A 201 -13.61 9.49 -10.67
N GLU A 202 -12.72 10.49 -10.81
CA GLU A 202 -13.10 11.88 -11.12
C GLU A 202 -14.11 12.45 -10.09
N GLN A 203 -14.00 12.02 -8.82
CA GLN A 203 -14.95 12.27 -7.73
C GLN A 203 -16.40 11.80 -8.02
N THR A 204 -16.60 10.96 -9.03
CA THR A 204 -17.88 10.32 -9.33
C THR A 204 -18.05 9.07 -8.48
N LYS A 205 -19.28 8.82 -7.99
CA LYS A 205 -19.63 7.61 -7.24
C LYS A 205 -19.76 6.41 -8.17
N VAL A 206 -18.90 5.41 -7.99
CA VAL A 206 -18.92 4.14 -8.75
C VAL A 206 -19.11 2.95 -7.83
N ALA A 207 -19.42 1.77 -8.38
CA ALA A 207 -19.52 0.52 -7.62
C ALA A 207 -18.14 -0.05 -7.27
N MET A 208 -18.06 -0.80 -6.16
CA MET A 208 -16.86 -1.53 -5.78
C MET A 208 -17.16 -2.88 -5.10
N ASP A 209 -16.27 -3.84 -5.33
CA ASP A 209 -16.18 -5.14 -4.65
C ASP A 209 -15.00 -5.07 -3.64
N LEU A 210 -15.17 -5.65 -2.44
CA LEU A 210 -14.10 -5.89 -1.48
C LEU A 210 -14.12 -7.33 -0.98
N LEU A 211 -13.04 -8.05 -1.19
CA LEU A 211 -12.81 -9.41 -0.71
C LEU A 211 -11.73 -9.41 0.36
N ALA A 212 -11.94 -10.16 1.44
CA ALA A 212 -10.93 -10.36 2.47
C ALA A 212 -10.95 -11.81 2.99
N LYS A 213 -9.78 -12.35 3.33
CA LYS A 213 -9.62 -13.69 3.91
C LYS A 213 -8.50 -13.71 4.95
N ALA A 214 -8.77 -14.30 6.11
CA ALA A 214 -7.78 -14.46 7.17
C ALA A 214 -6.67 -15.45 6.74
N PRO A 215 -5.40 -15.26 7.14
CA PRO A 215 -4.93 -14.23 8.08
C PRO A 215 -4.92 -12.81 7.51
N ALA A 216 -4.38 -12.59 6.31
CA ALA A 216 -4.18 -11.25 5.77
C ALA A 216 -4.18 -11.23 4.23
N GLN A 217 -5.24 -11.74 3.59
CA GLN A 217 -5.43 -11.58 2.14
C GLN A 217 -6.55 -10.57 1.89
N ARG A 218 -6.36 -9.65 0.94
CA ARG A 218 -7.33 -8.59 0.63
C ARG A 218 -7.31 -8.27 -0.87
N THR A 219 -8.48 -7.99 -1.43
CA THR A 219 -8.62 -7.54 -2.82
C THR A 219 -9.77 -6.56 -2.93
N MET A 220 -9.48 -5.37 -3.44
CA MET A 220 -10.45 -4.30 -3.69
C MET A 220 -10.50 -4.06 -5.20
N ILE A 221 -11.71 -4.03 -5.76
CA ILE A 221 -11.95 -3.75 -7.18
C ILE A 221 -12.90 -2.55 -7.25
N VAL A 222 -12.47 -1.49 -7.93
CA VAL A 222 -13.24 -0.25 -8.14
C VAL A 222 -13.58 -0.15 -9.62
N HIS A 223 -14.87 -0.14 -9.95
CA HIS A 223 -15.34 -0.19 -11.33
C HIS A 223 -15.36 1.22 -11.96
N THR A 224 -14.18 1.71 -12.36
CA THR A 224 -14.04 3.08 -12.91
C THR A 224 -14.58 3.17 -14.35
N ARG A 225 -14.82 4.41 -14.81
CA ARG A 225 -15.19 4.73 -16.21
C ARG A 225 -14.19 4.23 -17.25
N LEU A 226 -12.92 4.04 -16.87
CA LEU A 226 -11.84 3.59 -17.75
C LEU A 226 -11.55 2.08 -17.64
N GLY A 227 -12.30 1.36 -16.80
CA GLY A 227 -12.06 -0.05 -16.45
C GLY A 227 -11.73 -0.25 -14.96
N ASP A 228 -11.58 -1.50 -14.54
CA ASP A 228 -11.39 -1.85 -13.14
C ASP A 228 -10.03 -1.39 -12.59
N SER A 229 -10.05 -0.67 -11.47
CA SER A 229 -8.89 -0.45 -10.61
C SER A 229 -8.87 -1.53 -9.54
N THR A 230 -7.92 -2.46 -9.66
CA THR A 230 -7.79 -3.66 -8.81
C THR A 230 -6.55 -3.58 -7.93
N ARG A 231 -6.75 -3.56 -6.61
CA ARG A 231 -5.69 -3.52 -5.58
C ARG A 231 -5.70 -4.83 -4.80
N VAL A 232 -4.59 -5.57 -4.80
CA VAL A 232 -4.46 -6.92 -4.21
C VAL A 232 -3.32 -6.98 -3.20
N TYR A 233 -3.50 -7.71 -2.10
CA TYR A 233 -2.44 -8.27 -1.26
C TYR A 233 -2.71 -9.77 -1.02
N ASP A 234 -1.78 -10.64 -1.40
CA ASP A 234 -1.94 -12.11 -1.36
C ASP A 234 -1.62 -12.73 0.01
N GLY A 235 -1.24 -11.92 1.00
CA GLY A 235 -0.67 -12.36 2.28
C GLY A 235 0.85 -12.22 2.38
N ARG A 236 1.54 -11.85 1.30
CA ARG A 236 3.00 -11.68 1.22
C ARG A 236 3.45 -10.58 0.25
N ALA A 237 2.76 -10.40 -0.87
CA ALA A 237 3.06 -9.46 -1.95
C ALA A 237 1.78 -8.70 -2.36
N ALA A 238 1.93 -7.50 -2.89
CA ALA A 238 0.82 -6.64 -3.31
C ALA A 238 1.02 -6.03 -4.70
N TRP A 239 -0.11 -5.72 -5.35
CA TRP A 239 -0.15 -5.12 -6.68
C TRP A 239 -1.30 -4.14 -6.84
N VAL A 240 -1.13 -3.21 -7.77
CA VAL A 240 -2.20 -2.36 -8.30
C VAL A 240 -2.23 -2.52 -9.81
N ALA A 241 -3.37 -2.91 -10.36
CA ALA A 241 -3.67 -2.92 -11.79
C ALA A 241 -4.82 -1.95 -12.05
N ALA A 242 -4.54 -0.83 -12.70
CA ALA A 242 -5.54 0.20 -12.96
C ALA A 242 -5.17 1.01 -14.23
N PRO A 243 -6.16 1.49 -15.01
CA PRO A 243 -5.93 2.12 -16.31
C PRO A 243 -5.25 3.48 -16.23
N ASP A 244 -5.40 4.20 -15.11
CA ASP A 244 -4.91 5.56 -14.86
C ASP A 244 -3.43 5.64 -14.44
N LYS A 245 -2.78 4.51 -14.16
CA LYS A 245 -1.44 4.43 -13.56
C LYS A 245 -0.32 4.52 -14.61
N PRO A 246 0.92 4.90 -14.23
CA PRO A 246 2.06 4.90 -15.15
C PRO A 246 2.29 3.55 -15.83
N LEU A 247 1.98 2.45 -15.14
CA LEU A 247 2.02 1.09 -15.66
C LEU A 247 0.66 0.40 -15.45
N PRO A 248 0.18 -0.42 -16.40
CA PRO A 248 -1.07 -1.16 -16.24
C PRO A 248 -1.03 -2.23 -15.13
N LEU A 249 0.17 -2.55 -14.62
CA LEU A 249 0.39 -3.36 -13.44
C LEU A 249 1.64 -2.87 -12.71
N MET A 250 1.45 -2.40 -11.48
CA MET A 250 2.51 -2.05 -10.53
C MET A 250 2.59 -3.10 -9.42
N THR A 251 3.80 -3.48 -9.03
CA THR A 251 4.03 -4.22 -7.78
C THR A 251 4.29 -3.21 -6.66
N LEU A 252 3.61 -3.35 -5.52
CA LEU A 252 3.86 -2.50 -4.36
C LEU A 252 5.07 -3.02 -3.57
N THR A 253 5.88 -2.10 -3.06
CA THR A 253 7.15 -2.41 -2.38
C THR A 253 7.27 -1.61 -1.08
N GLY A 254 8.33 -1.83 -0.31
CA GLY A 254 8.66 -1.02 0.87
C GLY A 254 7.48 -0.73 1.80
N GLY A 255 7.22 0.56 2.06
CA GLY A 255 6.12 1.01 2.89
C GLY A 255 4.73 0.81 2.28
N ASN A 256 4.60 0.72 0.95
CA ASN A 256 3.31 0.45 0.29
C ASN A 256 2.89 -1.02 0.43
N LEU A 257 3.86 -1.94 0.36
CA LEU A 257 3.62 -3.36 0.63
C LEU A 257 3.22 -3.58 2.10
N GLU A 258 3.94 -2.96 3.03
CA GLU A 258 3.58 -2.97 4.45
C GLU A 258 2.23 -2.27 4.69
N GLY A 259 1.90 -1.21 3.94
CA GLY A 259 0.60 -0.56 3.98
C GLY A 259 -0.54 -1.48 3.54
N ALA A 260 -0.42 -2.14 2.39
CA ALA A 260 -1.42 -3.09 1.90
C ALA A 260 -1.61 -4.29 2.86
N LYS A 261 -0.53 -4.71 3.53
CA LYS A 261 -0.53 -5.70 4.61
C LYS A 261 -1.29 -5.19 5.85
N ILE A 262 -1.08 -3.96 6.29
CA ILE A 262 -1.86 -3.36 7.40
C ILE A 262 -3.34 -3.24 7.04
N ASP A 263 -3.66 -2.78 5.83
CA ASP A 263 -5.05 -2.67 5.36
C ASP A 263 -5.76 -4.05 5.34
N ALA A 264 -5.02 -5.14 5.08
CA ALA A 264 -5.49 -6.51 5.17
C ALA A 264 -5.60 -7.04 6.62
N ILE A 265 -4.66 -6.71 7.49
CA ILE A 265 -4.67 -7.12 8.92
C ILE A 265 -5.78 -6.40 9.69
N VAL A 266 -6.06 -5.12 9.39
CA VAL A 266 -7.19 -4.37 9.96
C VAL A 266 -8.54 -4.93 9.52
N SER A 267 -8.60 -5.67 8.40
CA SER A 267 -9.80 -6.43 8.01
C SER A 267 -10.08 -7.64 8.93
N PHE A 268 -9.11 -8.07 9.75
CA PHE A 268 -9.23 -9.15 10.75
C PHE A 268 -8.56 -8.75 12.08
N PRO A 269 -9.16 -7.83 12.86
CA PRO A 269 -8.47 -7.06 13.92
C PRO A 269 -7.74 -7.85 15.03
N ALA A 270 -8.10 -9.12 15.25
CA ALA A 270 -7.46 -10.01 16.24
C ALA A 270 -5.95 -10.25 16.02
N GLN A 271 -5.41 -9.84 14.87
CA GLN A 271 -4.00 -9.99 14.48
C GLN A 271 -3.18 -8.69 14.57
N ILE A 272 -3.81 -7.54 14.85
CA ILE A 272 -3.10 -6.24 14.84
C ILE A 272 -1.97 -6.24 15.87
N LYS A 273 -2.22 -6.70 17.11
CA LYS A 273 -1.23 -6.73 18.20
C LYS A 273 0.06 -7.48 17.84
N GLN A 274 -0.06 -8.53 17.03
CA GLN A 274 1.02 -9.43 16.61
C GLN A 274 1.76 -8.93 15.37
N ALA A 275 1.26 -7.90 14.67
CA ALA A 275 1.90 -7.34 13.48
C ALA A 275 3.12 -6.44 13.79
N PHE A 276 3.31 -6.08 15.06
CA PHE A 276 4.35 -5.15 15.52
C PHE A 276 5.14 -5.73 16.70
N ALA A 277 6.46 -5.52 16.68
CA ALA A 277 7.37 -6.01 17.72
C ALA A 277 7.30 -5.20 19.02
N GLN A 278 6.87 -3.93 18.96
CA GLN A 278 6.74 -3.05 20.12
C GLN A 278 5.49 -2.16 20.00
N TRP A 279 4.97 -1.76 21.16
CA TRP A 279 3.79 -0.90 21.30
C TRP A 279 4.05 0.22 22.31
N ARG A 280 3.69 1.46 21.96
CA ARG A 280 3.61 2.61 22.87
C ARG A 280 2.17 3.10 22.95
N VAL A 281 1.74 3.52 24.14
CA VAL A 281 0.45 4.22 24.34
C VAL A 281 0.71 5.72 24.50
N GLY A 282 -0.09 6.51 23.80
CA GLY A 282 -0.23 7.96 24.00
C GLY A 282 -1.69 8.37 23.93
N ALA A 283 -1.95 9.67 23.94
CA ALA A 283 -3.28 10.25 23.74
C ALA A 283 -3.15 11.56 22.94
N THR A 284 -4.22 11.94 22.26
CA THR A 284 -4.38 13.24 21.57
C THR A 284 -5.88 13.58 21.48
N ALA A 285 -6.24 14.67 20.80
CA ALA A 285 -7.63 15.02 20.53
C ALA A 285 -7.95 14.99 19.03
N ILE A 286 -9.11 14.45 18.66
CA ILE A 286 -9.69 14.56 17.30
C ILE A 286 -11.09 15.15 17.47
N ASP A 287 -11.37 16.26 16.78
CA ASP A 287 -12.62 17.03 16.90
C ASP A 287 -13.01 17.30 18.37
N ASP A 288 -12.07 17.85 19.13
CA ASP A 288 -12.13 18.14 20.58
C ASP A 288 -12.42 16.94 21.51
N LYS A 289 -12.32 15.70 21.00
CA LYS A 289 -12.52 14.46 21.79
C LYS A 289 -11.18 13.78 22.03
N GLU A 290 -10.90 13.44 23.30
CA GLU A 290 -9.73 12.64 23.66
C GLU A 290 -9.80 11.23 23.01
N VAL A 291 -8.70 10.83 22.38
CA VAL A 291 -8.53 9.52 21.74
C VAL A 291 -7.24 8.87 22.22
N VAL A 292 -7.29 7.56 22.47
CA VAL A 292 -6.12 6.77 22.88
C VAL A 292 -5.39 6.30 21.63
N VAL A 293 -4.08 6.51 21.56
CA VAL A 293 -3.28 6.11 20.39
C VAL A 293 -2.33 4.97 20.76
N LEU A 294 -2.43 3.86 20.04
CA LEU A 294 -1.42 2.81 20.04
C LEU A 294 -0.48 3.01 18.86
N GLN A 295 0.79 3.33 19.14
CA GLN A 295 1.84 3.36 18.14
C GLN A 295 2.53 1.99 18.11
N GLY A 296 2.36 1.28 17.00
CA GLY A 296 3.07 0.03 16.70
C GLY A 296 4.37 0.31 15.95
N THR A 297 5.47 -0.35 16.34
CA THR A 297 6.77 -0.20 15.69
C THR A 297 7.46 -1.53 15.40
N ASN A 298 8.26 -1.54 14.34
CA ASN A 298 9.05 -2.67 13.86
C ASN A 298 10.47 -2.21 13.48
N PRO A 299 11.53 -3.03 13.66
CA PRO A 299 12.89 -2.62 13.34
C PRO A 299 13.09 -2.26 11.86
N ARG A 300 13.48 -1.00 11.61
CA ARG A 300 13.67 -0.38 10.28
C ARG A 300 12.39 -0.16 9.47
N GLN A 301 11.24 -0.07 10.12
CA GLN A 301 9.99 0.42 9.51
C GLN A 301 9.57 1.73 10.20
N PRO A 302 8.85 2.64 9.51
CA PRO A 302 8.14 3.74 10.16
C PRO A 302 7.10 3.23 11.17
N PRO A 303 6.71 4.05 12.16
CA PRO A 303 5.59 3.73 13.04
C PRO A 303 4.25 3.67 12.29
N VAL A 304 3.30 2.94 12.86
CA VAL A 304 1.88 3.02 12.49
C VAL A 304 1.08 3.35 13.75
N ASN A 305 0.27 4.41 13.67
CA ASN A 305 -0.56 4.88 14.77
C ASN A 305 -2.00 4.39 14.59
N PHE A 306 -2.57 3.77 15.63
CA PHE A 306 -3.95 3.28 15.68
C PHE A 306 -4.71 4.06 16.75
N TYR A 307 -5.80 4.73 16.37
CA TYR A 307 -6.53 5.69 17.21
C TYR A 307 -7.88 5.11 17.65
N PHE A 308 -8.11 5.05 18.97
CA PHE A 308 -9.29 4.45 19.59
C PHE A 308 -10.11 5.49 20.34
N ASP A 309 -11.43 5.42 20.17
CA ASP A 309 -12.37 6.38 20.76
C ASP A 309 -12.79 6.00 22.21
N GLY A 310 -13.69 6.83 22.76
CA GLY A 310 -14.34 6.58 24.04
C GLY A 310 -15.08 5.24 24.12
N SER A 311 -15.64 4.73 23.03
CA SER A 311 -16.25 3.38 22.99
C SER A 311 -15.23 2.24 22.91
N GLY A 312 -14.01 2.53 22.44
CA GLY A 312 -12.92 1.57 22.22
C GLY A 312 -12.84 1.07 20.77
N LEU A 313 -13.58 1.64 19.83
CA LEU A 313 -13.50 1.33 18.41
C LEU A 313 -12.31 2.05 17.76
N LEU A 314 -11.69 1.40 16.78
CA LEU A 314 -10.64 1.97 15.94
C LEU A 314 -11.27 2.99 14.98
N ILE A 315 -11.03 4.28 15.18
CA ILE A 315 -11.60 5.36 14.36
C ILE A 315 -10.60 5.95 13.36
N ARG A 316 -9.30 5.79 13.57
CA ARG A 316 -8.27 6.20 12.59
C ARG A 316 -7.07 5.26 12.61
N VAL A 317 -6.45 5.08 11.44
CA VAL A 317 -5.09 4.55 11.28
C VAL A 317 -4.25 5.59 10.52
N VAL A 318 -3.03 5.86 10.97
CA VAL A 318 -2.03 6.63 10.23
C VAL A 318 -0.80 5.75 10.01
N ARG A 319 -0.42 5.56 8.75
CA ARG A 319 0.81 4.86 8.35
C ARG A 319 1.68 5.77 7.49
N LEU A 320 3.00 5.66 7.64
CA LEU A 320 3.97 6.49 6.94
C LEU A 320 4.78 5.64 5.94
N VAL A 321 4.98 6.15 4.73
CA VAL A 321 5.87 5.54 3.72
C VAL A 321 7.15 6.37 3.62
N ASP A 322 8.30 5.70 3.65
CA ASP A 322 9.62 6.32 3.45
C ASP A 322 9.90 6.50 1.96
N THR A 323 10.16 7.73 1.53
CA THR A 323 10.64 8.07 0.17
C THR A 323 12.06 8.62 0.22
N ALA A 324 12.72 8.66 -0.94
CA ALA A 324 14.05 9.27 -1.11
C ALA A 324 14.22 10.69 -0.52
N VAL A 325 13.14 11.47 -0.34
CA VAL A 325 13.21 12.89 0.08
C VAL A 325 12.38 13.24 1.33
N GLY A 326 11.51 12.34 1.82
CA GLY A 326 10.69 12.58 3.01
C GLY A 326 9.77 11.41 3.38
N ARG A 327 8.82 11.63 4.28
CA ARG A 327 7.75 10.68 4.60
C ARG A 327 6.42 11.18 4.07
N VAL A 328 5.72 10.33 3.33
CA VAL A 328 4.32 10.59 2.96
C VAL A 328 3.39 9.84 3.92
N PRO A 329 2.39 10.52 4.53
CA PRO A 329 1.37 9.86 5.33
C PRO A 329 0.26 9.24 4.46
N THR A 330 -0.33 8.17 4.96
CA THR A 330 -1.68 7.74 4.62
C THR A 330 -2.51 7.69 5.89
N GLN A 331 -3.58 8.48 5.95
CA GLN A 331 -4.59 8.46 6.99
C GLN A 331 -5.79 7.64 6.50
N ILE A 332 -6.38 6.82 7.35
CA ILE A 332 -7.65 6.12 7.10
C ILE A 332 -8.56 6.37 8.28
N ASP A 333 -9.65 7.11 8.09
CA ASP A 333 -10.69 7.35 9.07
C ASP A 333 -11.83 6.35 8.90
N TYR A 334 -12.29 5.73 9.99
CA TYR A 334 -13.33 4.69 10.00
C TYR A 334 -14.56 5.15 10.78
N SER A 335 -15.75 4.94 10.21
CA SER A 335 -17.02 5.22 10.88
C SER A 335 -18.11 4.22 10.47
N ASP A 336 -19.35 4.46 10.92
CA ASP A 336 -20.51 3.60 10.63
C ASP A 336 -20.26 2.11 10.98
N TYR A 337 -19.89 1.84 12.23
CA TYR A 337 -19.63 0.49 12.70
C TYR A 337 -20.95 -0.29 12.90
N ARG A 338 -21.22 -1.25 12.00
CA ARG A 338 -22.42 -2.11 12.01
C ARG A 338 -22.08 -3.56 12.33
N GLU A 339 -23.02 -4.31 12.91
CA GLU A 339 -22.81 -5.73 13.23
C GLU A 339 -23.02 -6.64 12.01
N VAL A 340 -22.05 -7.53 11.77
CA VAL A 340 -22.01 -8.55 10.72
C VAL A 340 -21.61 -9.88 11.36
N ALA A 341 -22.51 -10.87 11.35
CA ALA A 341 -22.34 -12.16 12.05
C ALA A 341 -21.86 -12.02 13.52
N GLY A 342 -22.33 -11.00 14.23
CA GLY A 342 -21.95 -10.75 15.61
C GLY A 342 -20.65 -9.95 15.82
N VAL A 343 -19.93 -9.60 14.75
CA VAL A 343 -18.72 -8.76 14.80
C VAL A 343 -19.03 -7.37 14.25
N LYS A 344 -18.62 -6.29 14.92
CA LYS A 344 -18.74 -4.95 14.34
C LYS A 344 -17.68 -4.72 13.26
N MET A 345 -18.09 -4.16 12.13
CA MET A 345 -17.22 -3.78 11.01
C MET A 345 -17.55 -2.35 10.57
N PRO A 346 -16.56 -1.53 10.15
CA PRO A 346 -16.84 -0.20 9.63
C PRO A 346 -17.46 -0.31 8.23
N PHE A 347 -18.62 0.32 8.04
CA PHE A 347 -19.29 0.42 6.74
C PHE A 347 -18.90 1.69 5.98
N HIS A 348 -18.27 2.66 6.63
CA HIS A 348 -17.72 3.84 5.98
C HIS A 348 -16.24 4.00 6.35
N TRP A 349 -15.41 4.34 5.36
CA TRP A 349 -14.08 4.90 5.63
C TRP A 349 -13.63 5.88 4.56
N THR A 350 -12.77 6.81 4.96
CA THR A 350 -12.11 7.75 4.06
C THR A 350 -10.60 7.62 4.21
N THR A 351 -9.93 7.31 3.10
CA THR A 351 -8.48 7.21 2.98
C THR A 351 -7.94 8.50 2.37
N THR A 352 -6.99 9.16 3.04
CA THR A 352 -6.35 10.42 2.60
C THR A 352 -4.84 10.23 2.52
N TRP A 353 -4.21 10.74 1.46
CA TRP A 353 -2.78 10.67 1.22
C TRP A 353 -2.28 11.94 0.49
N THR A 354 -0.98 12.06 0.21
CA THR A 354 -0.35 13.34 -0.17
C THR A 354 -0.84 14.01 -1.46
N ASP A 355 -1.44 13.26 -2.39
CA ASP A 355 -1.98 13.78 -3.66
C ASP A 355 -3.42 13.31 -3.93
N GLY A 356 -4.15 12.84 -2.91
CA GLY A 356 -5.54 12.43 -3.10
C GLY A 356 -6.30 11.98 -1.85
N GLN A 357 -7.60 11.78 -2.05
CA GLN A 357 -8.52 11.22 -1.08
C GLN A 357 -9.49 10.27 -1.80
N ALA A 358 -9.96 9.25 -1.08
CA ALA A 358 -11.03 8.37 -1.52
C ALA A 358 -11.89 7.89 -0.34
N THR A 359 -13.19 7.79 -0.55
CA THR A 359 -14.21 7.35 0.40
C THR A 359 -14.86 6.07 -0.09
N VAL A 360 -15.12 5.13 0.83
CA VAL A 360 -15.89 3.90 0.56
C VAL A 360 -17.10 3.84 1.48
N ASP A 361 -18.27 3.60 0.88
CA ASP A 361 -19.52 3.28 1.57
C ASP A 361 -19.89 1.81 1.26
N LEU A 362 -19.79 0.90 2.23
CA LEU A 362 -20.30 -0.46 2.09
C LEU A 362 -21.83 -0.50 2.20
N THR A 363 -22.46 -1.31 1.37
CA THR A 363 -23.91 -1.54 1.33
C THR A 363 -24.29 -2.98 1.67
N GLU A 364 -23.40 -3.93 1.38
CA GLU A 364 -23.59 -5.37 1.63
C GLU A 364 -22.28 -5.97 2.18
N VAL A 365 -22.36 -6.81 3.21
CA VAL A 365 -21.24 -7.63 3.69
C VAL A 365 -21.72 -9.05 3.96
N GLN A 366 -21.16 -10.01 3.24
CA GLN A 366 -21.39 -11.45 3.38
C GLN A 366 -20.20 -12.09 4.12
N PRO A 367 -20.33 -12.41 5.43
CA PRO A 367 -19.26 -13.02 6.21
C PRO A 367 -19.11 -14.53 5.93
N ASN A 368 -17.91 -15.06 6.12
CA ASN A 368 -17.54 -16.48 6.04
C ASN A 368 -17.89 -17.17 4.70
N VAL A 369 -17.99 -16.40 3.62
CA VAL A 369 -18.14 -16.92 2.26
C VAL A 369 -16.88 -17.64 1.77
N THR A 370 -17.07 -18.67 0.95
CA THR A 370 -15.96 -19.33 0.24
C THR A 370 -15.52 -18.46 -0.92
N ILE A 371 -14.31 -17.92 -0.84
CA ILE A 371 -13.68 -17.08 -1.88
C ILE A 371 -12.61 -17.92 -2.58
N ASP A 372 -12.64 -17.96 -3.91
CA ASP A 372 -11.60 -18.59 -4.72
C ASP A 372 -10.25 -17.91 -4.48
N ALA A 373 -9.20 -18.72 -4.24
CA ALA A 373 -7.83 -18.23 -4.05
C ALA A 373 -7.32 -17.42 -5.26
N ALA A 374 -7.82 -17.68 -6.47
CA ALA A 374 -7.52 -16.89 -7.66
C ALA A 374 -7.94 -15.42 -7.54
N ARG A 375 -8.95 -15.08 -6.71
CA ARG A 375 -9.34 -13.67 -6.47
C ARG A 375 -8.31 -12.89 -5.65
N PHE A 376 -7.38 -13.56 -4.94
CA PHE A 376 -6.27 -12.95 -4.22
C PHE A 376 -4.91 -13.10 -4.93
N ALA A 377 -4.88 -13.69 -6.14
CA ALA A 377 -3.68 -13.82 -6.93
C ALA A 377 -3.27 -12.49 -7.57
N ARG A 378 -2.02 -12.40 -8.05
CA ARG A 378 -1.53 -11.26 -8.84
C ARG A 378 -2.49 -10.96 -10.00
N PRO A 379 -3.07 -9.75 -10.07
CA PRO A 379 -4.04 -9.42 -11.12
C PRO A 379 -3.37 -9.36 -12.50
N ALA A 380 -4.16 -9.57 -13.54
CA ALA A 380 -3.74 -9.25 -14.89
C ALA A 380 -3.50 -7.73 -15.03
N PRO A 381 -2.61 -7.27 -15.92
CA PRO A 381 -2.49 -5.85 -16.21
C PRO A 381 -3.81 -5.27 -16.70
N ALA A 382 -4.17 -4.09 -16.20
CA ALA A 382 -5.35 -3.37 -16.65
C ALA A 382 -5.23 -3.02 -18.15
N PRO A 383 -6.35 -3.03 -18.91
CA PRO A 383 -6.32 -2.50 -20.26
C PRO A 383 -5.93 -1.02 -20.23
N ARG A 384 -5.12 -0.58 -21.19
CA ARG A 384 -4.99 0.86 -21.47
C ARG A 384 -6.30 1.36 -22.09
N PRO A 385 -6.78 2.57 -21.77
CA PRO A 385 -7.76 3.23 -22.61
C PRO A 385 -7.17 3.47 -24.01
N ASN A 386 -8.03 3.46 -25.03
CA ASN A 386 -7.68 3.73 -26.44
C ASN A 386 -7.69 5.22 -26.76
#